data_AF-A0A925G949-F1
#
_entry.id   AF-A0A925G949-F1
#
_cell.length_a   1.000
_cell.length_b   1.000
_cell.length_c   1.000
_cell.angle_alpha   90.00
_cell.angle_beta   90.00
_cell.angle_gamma   90.00
#
_symmetry.space_group_name_H-M   'P 1'
#
loop_
_entity.id
_entity.type
_entity.pdbx_description
1 polymer ?
#
loop_
_entity_poly.entity_id
_entity_poly.type
_entity_poly.pdbx_seq_one_letter_code
_entity_poly.pdbx_strand_id
1 'polypeptide(L)'
;MKVKRDQVILSFRNDEGLKSSDGKELSWFTVAGEDGKFVPAIAKIQGEKVIVSAQGGSKPISVRFAWDEKAMPNFINKAGLPAVPFRSNGLQWDYKK
;
A
#
# COMPACT_ATOMS: atom_id res chain seq x y z
N MET A 1 0.68 2.63 -10.20
CA MET A 1 0.70 3.53 -9.03
C MET A 1 0.75 4.98 -9.51
N LYS A 2 0.10 5.91 -8.80
CA LYS A 2 0.24 7.36 -9.01
C LYS A 2 0.44 8.04 -7.66
N VAL A 3 1.38 8.97 -7.55
CA VAL A 3 1.60 9.78 -6.34
C VAL A 3 0.87 11.11 -6.51
N LYS A 4 0.16 11.56 -5.46
CA LYS A 4 -0.49 12.87 -5.38
C LYS A 4 -0.18 13.47 -4.03
N ARG A 5 0.64 14.54 -3.97
CA ARG A 5 1.02 15.32 -2.76
C ARG A 5 1.25 14.49 -1.48
N ASP A 6 0.19 14.08 -0.80
CA ASP A 6 0.11 13.40 0.50
C ASP A 6 -0.37 11.94 0.42
N GLN A 7 -0.67 11.43 -0.78
CA GLN A 7 -1.26 10.11 -1.00
C GLN A 7 -0.61 9.36 -2.17
N VAL A 8 -0.66 8.04 -2.08
CA VAL A 8 -0.34 7.11 -3.17
C VAL A 8 -1.61 6.37 -3.58
N ILE A 9 -1.89 6.39 -4.88
CA ILE A 9 -3.01 5.70 -5.50
C ILE A 9 -2.50 4.44 -6.18
N LEU A 10 -2.97 3.30 -5.68
CA LEU A 10 -2.69 1.97 -6.23
C LEU A 10 -3.84 1.51 -7.11
N SER A 11 -3.48 0.82 -8.18
CA SER A 11 -4.40 0.14 -9.09
C SER A 11 -3.82 -1.24 -9.35
N PHE A 12 -4.69 -2.24 -9.39
CA PHE A 12 -4.31 -3.63 -9.57
C PHE A 12 -4.81 -4.09 -10.95
N ARG A 13 -4.28 -5.22 -11.42
CA ARG A 13 -4.68 -5.85 -12.67
C ARG A 13 -5.27 -7.21 -12.29
N ASN A 14 -6.42 -7.57 -12.86
CA ASN A 14 -7.17 -8.81 -12.58
C ASN A 14 -7.90 -8.90 -11.23
N ASP A 15 -8.32 -7.78 -10.69
CA ASP A 15 -9.13 -7.73 -9.50
C ASP A 15 -10.60 -7.82 -9.89
N GLU A 16 -11.26 -8.93 -9.54
CA GLU A 16 -12.73 -9.09 -9.51
C GLU A 16 -13.39 -8.11 -8.52
N GLY A 17 -12.82 -6.92 -8.34
CA GLY A 17 -13.08 -5.94 -7.29
C GLY A 17 -12.19 -6.11 -6.07
N LEU A 18 -12.10 -5.04 -5.29
CA LEU A 18 -11.29 -4.95 -4.07
C LEU A 18 -12.18 -4.99 -2.83
N LYS A 19 -11.74 -5.67 -1.76
CA LYS A 19 -12.48 -5.76 -0.50
C LYS A 19 -11.54 -5.92 0.70
N SER A 20 -12.02 -5.52 1.88
CA SER A 20 -11.48 -5.98 3.16
C SER A 20 -12.22 -7.23 3.66
N SER A 21 -11.49 -8.26 4.08
CA SER A 21 -12.07 -9.50 4.60
C SER A 21 -12.92 -9.29 5.86
N ASP A 22 -12.63 -8.24 6.64
CA ASP A 22 -13.31 -7.94 7.91
C ASP A 22 -14.14 -6.64 7.88
N GLY A 23 -14.23 -5.98 6.72
CA GLY A 23 -14.96 -4.72 6.56
C GLY A 23 -14.30 -3.49 7.20
N LYS A 24 -13.08 -3.61 7.74
CA LYS A 24 -12.30 -2.50 8.30
C LYS A 24 -11.37 -1.86 7.26
N GLU A 25 -10.68 -0.79 7.65
CA GLU A 25 -9.58 -0.21 6.87
C GLU A 25 -8.51 -1.27 6.54
N LEU A 26 -7.83 -1.11 5.41
CA LEU A 26 -6.83 -2.08 4.98
C LEU A 26 -5.60 -2.03 5.90
N SER A 27 -5.17 -3.20 6.37
CA SER A 27 -4.05 -3.34 7.29
C SER A 27 -2.73 -3.65 6.57
N TRP A 28 -1.61 -3.50 7.29
CA TRP A 28 -0.25 -3.83 6.83
C TRP A 28 0.25 -3.04 5.63
N PHE A 29 -0.20 -1.79 5.50
CA PHE A 29 0.39 -0.81 4.61
C PHE A 29 1.42 0.03 5.35
N THR A 30 2.59 0.20 4.73
CA THR A 30 3.58 1.20 5.13
C THR A 30 3.99 2.04 3.93
N VAL A 31 4.42 3.27 4.19
CA VAL A 31 4.88 4.20 3.15
C VAL A 31 6.19 4.84 3.55
N ALA A 32 6.96 5.26 2.55
CA ALA A 32 8.18 6.04 2.73
C ALA A 32 8.20 7.25 1.80
N GLY A 33 8.79 8.34 2.29
CA GLY A 33 9.18 9.49 1.47
C GLY A 33 10.56 9.28 0.84
N GLU A 34 11.19 10.37 0.41
CA GLU A 34 12.54 10.36 -0.17
C GLU A 34 13.63 9.86 0.80
N ASP A 35 13.37 9.96 2.11
CA ASP A 35 14.28 9.48 3.16
C ASP A 35 14.34 7.94 3.27
N GLY A 36 13.48 7.22 2.55
CA GLY A 36 13.41 5.76 2.55
C GLY A 36 12.92 5.15 3.88
N LYS A 37 12.45 5.95 4.83
CA LYS A 37 11.98 5.47 6.14
C LYS A 37 10.51 5.07 6.04
N PHE A 38 10.25 3.77 6.21
CA PHE A 38 8.89 3.23 6.16
C PHE A 38 8.17 3.45 7.48
N VAL A 39 7.01 4.08 7.42
CA VAL A 39 6.09 4.31 8.55
C VAL A 39 4.72 3.68 8.28
N PRO A 40 3.93 3.38 9.32
CA PRO A 40 2.54 2.94 9.15
C PRO A 40 1.72 3.90 8.30
N ALA A 41 0.85 3.34 7.47
CA ALA A 41 -0.01 4.09 6.57
C ALA A 41 -1.49 3.78 6.79
N ILE A 42 -2.33 4.77 6.51
CA ILE A 42 -3.78 4.57 6.39
C ILE A 42 -4.06 4.12 4.96
N ALA A 43 -4.77 3.01 4.78
CA ALA A 43 -5.12 2.47 3.46
C ALA A 43 -6.63 2.21 3.34
N LYS A 44 -7.23 2.74 2.28
CA LYS A 44 -8.69 2.65 2.03
C LYS A 44 -8.98 2.27 0.59
N ILE A 45 -10.04 1.49 0.40
CA ILE A 45 -10.58 1.21 -0.93
C ILE A 45 -11.52 2.36 -1.33
N GLN A 46 -11.28 2.95 -2.49
CA GLN A 46 -12.17 3.94 -3.12
C GLN A 46 -12.43 3.53 -4.57
N GLY A 47 -13.61 2.98 -4.83
CA GLY A 47 -13.92 2.33 -6.10
C GLY A 47 -13.01 1.13 -6.34
N GLU A 48 -12.25 1.15 -7.44
CA GLU A 48 -11.31 0.10 -7.86
C GLU A 48 -9.85 0.42 -7.48
N LYS A 49 -9.64 1.31 -6.51
CA LYS A 49 -8.31 1.78 -6.12
C LYS A 49 -8.09 1.65 -4.63
N VAL A 50 -6.84 1.46 -4.25
CA VAL A 50 -6.40 1.63 -2.86
C VAL A 50 -5.70 2.98 -2.74
N ILE A 51 -6.20 3.82 -1.85
CA ILE A 51 -5.61 5.11 -1.48
C ILE A 51 -4.82 4.90 -0.20
N VAL A 52 -3.53 5.20 -0.24
CA VAL A 52 -2.60 5.01 0.87
C VAL A 52 -1.99 6.35 1.25
N SER A 53 -2.03 6.72 2.54
CA SER A 53 -1.49 7.98 3.05
C SER A 53 -0.66 7.77 4.32
N ALA A 54 0.37 8.59 4.52
CA ALA A 54 1.18 8.54 5.75
C ALA A 54 0.40 9.06 6.96
N GLN A 55 0.58 8.42 8.12
CA GLN A 55 0.13 9.00 9.39
C GLN A 55 1.04 10.21 9.71
N GLY A 56 0.46 11.42 9.76
CA GLY A 56 1.21 12.65 10.07
C GLY A 56 1.61 13.53 8.89
N GLY A 57 1.04 13.33 7.70
CA GLY A 57 1.17 14.29 6.58
C GLY A 57 2.49 14.26 5.81
N SER A 58 3.29 13.20 5.99
CA SER A 58 4.47 12.95 5.14
C SER A 58 4.07 12.81 3.67
N LYS A 59 5.00 13.07 2.74
CA LYS A 59 4.78 12.94 1.29
C LYS A 59 5.27 11.57 0.80
N PRO A 60 4.41 10.55 0.73
CA PRO A 60 4.84 9.20 0.37
C PRO A 60 5.16 9.11 -1.13
N ILE A 61 6.28 8.45 -1.44
CA ILE A 61 6.66 8.09 -2.83
C ILE A 61 6.72 6.57 -3.03
N SER A 62 6.86 5.80 -1.95
CA SER A 62 6.88 4.34 -1.98
C SER A 62 5.88 3.74 -0.99
N VAL A 63 5.35 2.56 -1.34
CA VAL A 63 4.40 1.78 -0.55
C VAL A 63 4.92 0.36 -0.41
N ARG A 64 4.73 -0.23 0.76
CA ARG A 64 4.86 -1.67 1.00
C ARG A 64 3.54 -2.20 1.56
N PHE A 65 3.19 -3.40 1.16
CA PHE A 65 2.07 -4.17 1.68
C PHE A 65 2.58 -5.52 2.20
N ALA A 66 2.17 -5.87 3.42
CA ALA A 66 2.51 -7.14 4.09
C ALA A 66 4.03 -7.45 4.09
N TRP A 67 4.86 -6.41 4.30
CA TRP A 67 6.33 -6.52 4.35
C TRP A 67 6.83 -6.83 5.77
N ASP A 68 6.25 -7.88 6.38
CA ASP A 68 6.58 -8.39 7.70
C ASP A 68 6.19 -9.88 7.76
N GLU A 69 7.04 -10.72 8.36
CA GLU A 69 6.80 -12.18 8.44
C GLU A 69 5.58 -12.55 9.28
N LYS A 70 5.16 -11.67 10.20
CA LYS A 70 3.99 -11.86 11.05
C LYS A 70 2.72 -11.24 10.45
N ALA A 71 2.79 -10.72 9.22
CA ALA A 71 1.68 -10.02 8.61
C ALA A 71 0.44 -10.92 8.45
N MET A 72 -0.68 -10.47 9.01
CA MET A 72 -2.01 -11.06 8.80
C MET A 72 -2.94 -10.00 8.20
N PRO A 73 -2.83 -9.69 6.89
CA PRO A 73 -3.57 -8.62 6.26
C PRO A 73 -5.02 -8.99 5.92
N ASN A 74 -5.88 -7.98 5.84
CA ASN A 74 -7.29 -8.11 5.46
C ASN A 74 -7.57 -7.75 3.99
N PHE A 75 -6.55 -7.49 3.17
CA PHE A 75 -6.75 -7.08 1.77
C PHE A 75 -6.98 -8.29 0.85
N ILE A 76 -8.20 -8.39 0.31
CA ILE A 76 -8.65 -9.48 -0.57
C ILE A 76 -9.30 -8.92 -1.85
N ASN A 77 -9.43 -9.74 -2.88
CA ASN A 77 -10.36 -9.45 -3.98
C ASN A 77 -11.81 -9.86 -3.60
N LYS A 78 -12.82 -9.53 -4.42
CA LYS A 78 -14.22 -9.92 -4.10
C LYS A 78 -14.48 -11.43 -4.20
N ALA A 79 -13.62 -12.21 -4.86
CA ALA A 79 -13.69 -13.67 -4.83
C ALA A 79 -13.10 -14.30 -3.55
N GLY A 80 -12.56 -13.48 -2.63
CA GLY A 80 -12.05 -13.96 -1.34
C GLY A 80 -10.56 -14.33 -1.35
N LEU A 81 -9.84 -14.09 -2.45
CA LEU A 81 -8.41 -14.39 -2.54
C LEU A 81 -7.57 -13.27 -1.91
N PRO A 82 -6.57 -13.60 -1.09
CA PRO A 82 -5.68 -12.61 -0.48
C PRO A 82 -4.75 -11.96 -1.52
N ALA A 83 -4.52 -10.66 -1.35
CA ALA A 83 -3.46 -9.98 -2.06
C ALA A 83 -2.09 -10.53 -1.63
N VAL A 84 -1.18 -10.72 -2.58
CA VAL A 84 0.21 -11.08 -2.29
C VAL A 84 0.99 -9.87 -1.76
N PRO A 85 2.00 -10.07 -0.89
CA PRO A 85 2.90 -9.00 -0.47
C PRO A 85 3.55 -8.31 -1.67
N PHE A 86 3.70 -6.98 -1.59
CA PHE A 86 4.33 -6.21 -2.67
C PHE A 86 5.02 -4.95 -2.14
N ARG A 87 5.87 -4.38 -3.00
CA ARG A 87 6.42 -3.03 -2.84
C ARG A 87 6.31 -2.25 -4.15
N SER A 88 6.17 -0.94 -4.06
CA SER A 88 6.29 -0.08 -5.24
C SER A 88 7.74 0.39 -5.44
N ASN A 89 8.15 0.51 -6.70
CA ASN A 89 9.50 0.95 -7.07
C ASN A 89 9.64 2.49 -7.06
N GLY A 90 9.02 3.18 -6.10
CA GLY A 90 9.11 4.64 -5.98
C GLY A 90 10.42 5.15 -5.40
N LEU A 91 11.18 4.27 -4.73
CA LEU A 91 12.53 4.56 -4.25
C LEU A 91 13.55 4.02 -5.25
N GLN A 92 14.40 4.90 -5.76
CA GLN A 92 15.59 4.51 -6.50
C GLN A 92 16.72 4.29 -5.50
N TRP A 93 17.19 3.05 -5.39
CA TRP A 93 18.32 2.71 -4.53
C TRP A 93 19.61 3.09 -5.25
N ASP A 94 20.37 4.04 -4.68
CA ASP A 94 21.69 4.38 -5.19
C ASP A 94 22.69 3.31 -4.73
N TYR A 95 22.90 2.28 -5.56
CA TYR A 95 23.86 1.23 -5.29
C TYR A 95 25.26 1.77 -5.62
N LYS A 96 25.89 2.46 -4.66
CA LYS A 96 27.31 2.81 -4.80
C LYS A 96 28.14 1.54 -4.63
N LYS A 97 28.79 1.11 -5.72
CA LYS A 97 29.84 0.09 -5.71
C LYS A 97 31.05 0.58 -4.94
#